data_AF-A0AAY5ESM7-F1
#
_entry.id   AF-A0AAY5ESM7-F1
#
_cell.length_a   1.000
_cell.length_b   1.000
_cell.length_c   1.000
_cell.angle_alpha   90.00
_cell.angle_beta   90.00
_cell.angle_gamma   90.00
#
_symmetry.space_group_name_H-M   'P 1'
#
loop_
_entity.id
_entity.type
_entity.pdbx_description
1 polymer ?
#
loop_
_entity_poly.entity_id
_entity_poly.type
_entity_poly.pdbx_seq_one_letter_code
_entity_poly.pdbx_strand_id
1 'polypeptide(L)'
;LKSRLGSQSDAVTIQSIRNVRGNSFCVDCDAPNPDWASLNLGALICIECSGIHRNLGTHLSRVRSLDLDDWPVELSMVMTAIGNAMANSVWEGALEGYSKPGADSSR
;
A
#
# COMPACT_ATOMS: atom_id res chain seq x y z
N LEU A 1 29.81 3.48 5.47
CA LEU A 1 29.69 2.08 5.98
C LEU A 1 28.27 1.68 6.42
N LYS A 2 27.29 2.61 6.51
CA LYS A 2 25.87 2.30 6.79
C LYS A 2 25.07 1.68 5.61
N SER A 3 25.68 1.36 4.47
CA SER A 3 24.96 1.31 3.18
C SER A 3 24.80 -0.04 2.48
N ARG A 4 25.12 -1.20 3.11
CA ARG A 4 24.96 -2.51 2.43
C ARG A 4 24.13 -3.54 3.18
N LEU A 5 24.11 -3.52 4.53
CA LEU A 5 23.26 -4.43 5.29
C LEU A 5 21.80 -3.94 5.41
N GLY A 6 21.58 -2.62 5.50
CA GLY A 6 20.24 -2.03 5.50
C GLY A 6 19.48 -2.40 4.22
N SER A 7 20.09 -2.16 3.05
CA SER A 7 19.39 -2.37 1.77
C SER A 7 18.98 -3.82 1.48
N GLN A 8 19.70 -4.82 2.03
CA GLN A 8 19.32 -6.24 1.90
C GLN A 8 18.17 -6.60 2.86
N SER A 9 18.20 -6.07 4.08
CA SER A 9 17.11 -6.23 5.06
C SER A 9 15.82 -5.59 4.56
N ASP A 10 15.94 -4.42 3.93
CA ASP A 10 14.81 -3.68 3.37
C ASP A 10 14.19 -4.47 2.21
N ALA A 11 15.00 -5.00 1.30
CA ALA A 11 14.49 -5.81 0.17
C ALA A 11 13.66 -7.02 0.64
N VAL A 12 14.11 -7.75 1.66
CA VAL A 12 13.36 -8.88 2.24
C VAL A 12 12.07 -8.41 2.92
N THR A 13 12.13 -7.28 3.61
CA THR A 13 10.98 -6.67 4.29
C THR A 13 9.91 -6.24 3.28
N ILE A 14 10.31 -5.52 2.24
CA ILE A 14 9.43 -5.10 1.15
C ILE A 14 8.83 -6.31 0.43
N GLN A 15 9.62 -7.35 0.17
CA GLN A 15 9.10 -8.57 -0.44
C GLN A 15 8.04 -9.24 0.44
N SER A 16 8.23 -9.22 1.77
CA SER A 16 7.25 -9.74 2.72
C SER A 16 5.95 -8.96 2.67
N ILE A 17 6.01 -7.62 2.55
CA ILE A 17 4.84 -6.76 2.35
C ILE A 17 4.13 -7.10 1.03
N ARG A 18 4.87 -7.24 -0.08
CA ARG A 18 4.30 -7.56 -1.40
C ARG A 18 3.59 -8.93 -1.43
N ASN A 19 4.03 -9.87 -0.59
CA ASN A 19 3.47 -11.22 -0.52
C ASN A 19 2.19 -11.33 0.32
N VAL A 20 1.78 -10.28 1.03
CA VAL A 20 0.53 -10.28 1.81
C VAL A 20 -0.66 -10.41 0.85
N ARG A 21 -1.71 -11.12 1.29
CA ARG A 21 -2.89 -11.36 0.46
C ARG A 21 -3.50 -10.05 -0.05
N GLY A 22 -3.68 -9.97 -1.37
CA GLY A 22 -4.25 -8.81 -2.07
C GLY A 22 -3.22 -7.76 -2.49
N ASN A 23 -1.99 -7.78 -1.96
CA ASN A 23 -0.99 -6.74 -2.23
C ASN A 23 -0.39 -6.79 -3.64
N SER A 24 -0.77 -7.77 -4.47
CA SER A 24 -0.40 -7.82 -5.90
C SER A 24 -1.11 -6.75 -6.74
N PHE A 25 -2.17 -6.15 -6.22
CA PHE A 25 -2.98 -5.14 -6.91
C PHE A 25 -3.25 -3.94 -5.99
N CYS A 26 -3.33 -2.76 -6.57
CA CYS A 26 -3.67 -1.52 -5.87
C CYS A 26 -5.01 -1.66 -5.13
N VAL A 27 -5.04 -1.24 -3.87
CA VAL A 27 -6.23 -1.39 -3.02
C VAL A 27 -7.45 -0.66 -3.58
N ASP A 28 -7.28 0.44 -4.33
CA ASP A 28 -8.42 1.24 -4.80
C ASP A 28 -8.81 1.00 -6.26
N CYS A 29 -7.88 0.58 -7.13
CA CYS A 29 -8.12 0.54 -8.59
C CYS A 29 -7.65 -0.73 -9.30
N ASP A 30 -7.15 -1.71 -8.55
CA ASP A 30 -6.62 -2.97 -9.07
C ASP A 30 -5.48 -2.84 -10.09
N ALA A 31 -4.83 -1.68 -10.19
CA ALA A 31 -3.57 -1.56 -10.95
C ALA A 31 -2.52 -2.54 -10.38
N PRO A 32 -1.82 -3.31 -11.24
CA PRO A 32 -0.91 -4.35 -10.78
C PRO A 32 0.36 -3.75 -10.15
N ASN A 33 1.00 -4.52 -9.28
CA ASN A 33 2.30 -4.21 -8.68
C ASN A 33 2.35 -2.84 -7.99
N PRO A 34 1.44 -2.52 -7.04
CA PRO A 34 1.49 -1.26 -6.32
C PRO A 34 2.82 -1.09 -5.58
N ASP A 35 3.39 0.11 -5.67
CA ASP A 35 4.72 0.49 -5.18
C ASP A 35 4.66 1.56 -4.09
N TRP A 36 3.47 1.98 -3.69
CA TRP A 36 3.20 2.90 -2.59
C TRP A 36 2.32 2.25 -1.53
N ALA A 37 2.34 2.82 -0.32
CA ALA A 37 1.58 2.35 0.81
C ALA A 37 0.87 3.51 1.52
N SER A 38 -0.33 3.26 2.04
CA SER A 38 -0.94 4.05 3.10
C SER A 38 -0.72 3.33 4.44
N LEU A 39 0.17 3.87 5.28
CA LEU A 39 0.62 3.21 6.50
C LEU A 39 -0.52 2.99 7.51
N ASN A 40 -1.31 4.02 7.78
CA ASN A 40 -2.37 3.94 8.77
C ASN A 40 -3.57 3.10 8.31
N LEU A 41 -3.69 2.85 7.00
CA LEU A 41 -4.70 1.96 6.43
C LEU A 41 -4.17 0.53 6.19
N GLY A 42 -2.84 0.33 6.27
CA GLY A 42 -2.22 -0.98 6.06
C GLY A 42 -2.35 -1.51 4.65
N ALA A 43 -2.43 -0.62 3.65
CA ALA A 43 -2.78 -0.97 2.27
C ALA A 43 -1.75 -0.47 1.25
N LEU A 44 -1.48 -1.27 0.22
CA LEU A 44 -0.69 -0.87 -0.95
C LEU A 44 -1.57 -0.21 -2.02
N ILE A 45 -1.06 0.90 -2.53
CA ILE A 45 -1.66 1.73 -3.57
C ILE A 45 -0.67 1.95 -4.73
N CYS A 46 -1.17 2.14 -5.94
CA CYS A 46 -0.33 2.53 -7.07
C CYS A 46 0.08 4.00 -6.94
N ILE A 47 1.06 4.42 -7.75
CA ILE A 47 1.55 5.80 -7.78
C ILE A 47 0.43 6.84 -7.98
N GLU A 48 -0.55 6.57 -8.83
CA GLU A 48 -1.65 7.50 -9.11
C GLU A 48 -2.58 7.66 -7.90
N CYS A 49 -3.04 6.54 -7.32
CA CYS A 49 -3.81 6.54 -6.07
C CYS A 49 -3.04 7.21 -4.93
N SER A 50 -1.71 7.04 -4.88
CA SER A 50 -0.87 7.71 -3.88
C SER A 50 -0.98 9.24 -3.96
N GLY A 51 -1.13 9.80 -5.16
CA GLY A 51 -1.37 11.23 -5.38
C GLY A 51 -2.70 11.68 -4.78
N ILE A 52 -3.77 10.91 -5.00
CA ILE A 52 -5.09 11.17 -4.42
C ILE A 52 -5.01 11.11 -2.88
N HIS A 53 -4.41 10.06 -2.33
CA HIS A 53 -4.23 9.90 -0.89
C HIS A 53 -3.43 11.04 -0.25
N ARG A 54 -2.44 11.61 -0.96
CA ARG A 54 -1.71 12.80 -0.47
C ARG A 54 -2.62 14.03 -0.38
N ASN A 55 -3.51 14.23 -1.34
CA ASN A 55 -4.46 15.35 -1.35
C ASN A 55 -5.50 15.26 -0.23
N LEU A 56 -5.80 14.06 0.29
CA LEU A 56 -6.66 13.87 1.46
C LEU A 56 -6.01 14.42 2.76
N GLY A 57 -4.68 14.43 2.83
CA GLY A 57 -3.93 14.87 4.00
C GLY A 57 -3.60 13.76 5.01
N THR A 58 -2.57 14.01 5.83
CA THR A 58 -1.91 13.02 6.70
C THR A 58 -2.74 12.50 7.86
N HIS A 59 -3.84 13.18 8.18
CA HIS A 59 -4.82 12.75 9.18
C HIS A 59 -5.70 11.61 8.65
N LEU A 60 -5.83 11.47 7.32
CA LEU A 60 -6.58 10.41 6.67
C LEU A 60 -5.67 9.33 6.08
N SER A 61 -4.58 9.74 5.41
CA SER A 61 -3.65 8.80 4.78
C SER A 61 -2.20 9.23 4.91
N ARG A 62 -1.36 8.33 5.41
CA ARG A 62 0.09 8.52 5.57
C ARG A 62 0.83 7.74 4.49
N VAL A 63 1.13 8.43 3.40
CA VAL A 63 1.72 7.82 2.20
C VAL A 63 3.24 7.59 2.33
N ARG A 64 3.71 6.42 1.92
CA ARG A 64 5.13 6.03 1.77
C ARG A 64 5.37 5.26 0.48
N SER A 65 6.56 5.41 -0.11
CA SER A 65 7.06 4.59 -1.20
C SER A 65 7.68 3.31 -0.66
N LEU A 66 7.47 2.17 -1.32
CA LEU A 66 8.19 0.93 -0.99
C LEU A 66 9.66 0.99 -1.41
N ASP A 67 10.00 1.79 -2.41
CA ASP A 67 11.34 1.80 -3.01
C ASP A 67 12.16 3.05 -2.63
N LEU A 68 11.51 4.15 -2.23
CA LEU A 68 12.15 5.45 -1.99
C LEU A 68 12.21 5.87 -0.52
N ASP A 69 11.43 5.25 0.37
CA ASP A 69 11.40 5.58 1.80
C ASP A 69 12.04 4.46 2.64
N ASP A 70 12.53 4.81 3.82
CA ASP A 70 13.01 3.83 4.81
C ASP A 70 11.84 3.04 5.43
N TRP A 71 12.07 1.75 5.67
CA TRP A 71 11.08 0.85 6.26
C TRP A 71 11.53 0.24 7.60
N PRO A 72 11.39 0.99 8.71
CA PRO A 72 11.50 0.43 10.04
C PRO A 72 10.58 -0.78 10.22
N VAL A 73 11.01 -1.72 11.06
CA VAL A 73 10.29 -2.97 11.34
C VAL A 73 8.85 -2.70 11.79
N GLU A 74 8.62 -1.65 12.56
CA GLU A 74 7.30 -1.30 13.06
C GLU A 74 6.33 -0.94 11.92
N LEU A 75 6.81 -0.29 10.86
CA LEU A 75 5.99 0.07 9.71
C LEU A 75 5.67 -1.17 8.87
N SER A 76 6.65 -2.06 8.67
CA SER A 76 6.43 -3.29 7.91
C SER A 76 5.52 -4.27 8.65
N MET A 77 5.54 -4.28 9.98
CA MET A 77 4.59 -5.05 10.80
C MET A 77 3.14 -4.64 10.55
N VAL A 78 2.85 -3.34 10.42
CA VAL A 78 1.50 -2.87 10.08
C VAL A 78 1.07 -3.39 8.70
N MET A 79 1.96 -3.23 7.72
CA MET A 79 1.67 -3.63 6.34
C MET A 79 1.52 -5.14 6.16
N THR A 80 2.24 -5.93 6.96
CA THR A 80 2.15 -7.41 6.93
C THR A 80 0.98 -7.97 7.74
N ALA A 81 0.47 -7.22 8.73
CA ALA A 81 -0.69 -7.62 9.52
C ALA A 81 -2.04 -7.37 8.82
N ILE A 82 -2.13 -6.33 7.98
CA ILE A 82 -3.40 -5.91 7.33
C ILE A 82 -3.44 -6.43 5.88
N GLY A 83 -2.77 -5.74 4.97
CA GLY A 83 -2.80 -6.03 3.54
C GLY A 83 -4.15 -5.73 2.87
N ASN A 84 -4.12 -5.66 1.54
CA ASN A 84 -5.24 -5.14 0.75
C ASN A 84 -6.50 -6.00 0.84
N ALA A 85 -6.37 -7.32 0.96
CA ALA A 85 -7.54 -8.18 1.11
C ALA A 85 -8.31 -7.89 2.41
N MET A 86 -7.62 -7.65 3.53
CA MET A 86 -8.26 -7.26 4.78
C MET A 86 -8.77 -5.82 4.72
N ALA A 87 -7.99 -4.90 4.15
CA ALA A 87 -8.42 -3.52 3.97
C ALA A 87 -9.74 -3.44 3.18
N ASN A 88 -9.87 -4.15 2.06
CA ASN A 88 -11.10 -4.17 1.26
C ASN A 88 -12.26 -4.85 1.99
N SER A 89 -12.02 -5.87 2.81
CA SER A 89 -13.09 -6.45 3.63
C SER A 89 -13.72 -5.45 4.61
N VAL A 90 -12.98 -4.41 4.99
CA VAL A 90 -13.46 -3.33 5.86
C VAL A 90 -14.04 -2.17 5.04
N TRP A 91 -13.24 -1.60 4.13
CA TRP A 91 -13.58 -0.36 3.43
C TRP A 91 -14.48 -0.57 2.20
N GLU A 92 -14.42 -1.76 1.60
CA GLU A 92 -15.26 -2.18 0.46
C GLU A 92 -16.25 -3.29 0.87
N GLY A 93 -16.42 -3.55 2.17
CA GLY A 93 -17.28 -4.64 2.66
C GLY A 93 -18.78 -4.45 2.37
N ALA A 94 -19.20 -3.21 2.05
CA ALA A 94 -20.59 -2.83 1.81
C ALA A 94 -20.70 -1.82 0.65
N LEU A 95 -20.37 -2.25 -0.57
CA LEU A 95 -20.36 -1.37 -1.75
C LEU A 95 -21.74 -1.05 -2.33
N GLU A 96 -22.85 -1.63 -1.85
CA GLU A 96 -24.24 -1.30 -2.28
C GLU A 96 -24.46 -1.08 -3.80
N GLY A 97 -23.76 -1.83 -4.66
CA GLY A 97 -23.87 -1.73 -6.12
C GLY A 97 -22.85 -0.82 -6.82
N TYR A 98 -21.98 -0.15 -6.06
CA TYR A 98 -20.80 0.51 -6.61
C TYR A 98 -19.76 -0.51 -7.06
N SER A 99 -19.19 -0.28 -8.23
CA SER A 99 -18.07 -1.07 -8.74
C SER A 99 -16.76 -0.33 -8.47
N LYS A 100 -15.76 -1.09 -8.03
CA LYS A 100 -14.41 -0.60 -7.85
C LYS A 100 -13.88 -0.04 -9.19
N PRO A 101 -13.24 1.15 -9.21
CA PRO A 101 -12.67 1.68 -10.43
C PRO A 101 -11.53 0.78 -10.94
N GLY A 102 -11.34 0.75 -12.25
CA GLY A 102 -10.20 0.06 -12.87
C GLY A 102 -8.96 0.95 -12.92
N ALA A 103 -7.83 0.35 -13.31
CA ALA A 103 -6.56 1.06 -13.49
C ALA A 103 -6.62 2.16 -14.57
N ASP A 104 -7.57 2.04 -15.50
CA ASP A 104 -7.83 2.92 -16.64
C ASP A 104 -8.97 3.93 -16.40
N SER A 105 -9.58 3.93 -15.22
CA SER A 105 -10.64 4.87 -14.87
C SER A 105 -10.11 6.30 -14.75
N SER A 106 -10.90 7.29 -15.15
CA SER A 106 -10.56 8.70 -14.98
C SER A 106 -10.40 9.06 -13.50
N ARG A 107 -9.35 9.82 -13.18
CA ARG A 107 -9.01 10.24 -11.81
C ARG A 107 -9.13 11.75 -11.63
#